data_AF-E2ANI8-F1
#
_entry.id   AF-E2ANI8-F1
#
_cell.length_a   1.000
_cell.length_b   1.000
_cell.length_c   1.000
_cell.angle_alpha   90.00
_cell.angle_beta   90.00
_cell.angle_gamma   90.00
#
_symmetry.space_group_name_H-M   'P 1'
#
loop_
_entity.id
_entity.type
_entity.pdbx_description
1 polymer ?
#
loop_
_entity_poly.entity_id
_entity_poly.type
_entity_poly.pdbx_seq_one_letter_code
_entity_poly.pdbx_strand_id
1 'polypeptide(L)'
;MSMDEILNLLKQLGNLYASNFVMEENRDKEIDQLLTTYYNGFYDVTNVMKNLTPQCMTMLLKCKLHGTYRNCSTLFEFRKTQDGFCCTFNYIRESDDIPTLNDMFKANMSYTHKVEDLGIEHGLTVVLDPFLDDYFYPIMPVEGWKANLYYILQIIVFNPTDYADVSSGGVTEVLAMPLTETYIDVTATSFFSTNIIKNFPVNQRNCIFSEEIHNEHTFGKIYTYSDCIVDCKIHDMQKLCNCRPFFIPRRGEEECQ
;
A
#
# COMPACT_ATOMS: atom_id res chain seq x y z
N MET A 1 -30.80 -13.38 6.98
CA MET A 1 -30.00 -12.51 7.85
C MET A 1 -30.56 -11.11 7.82
N SER A 2 -30.48 -10.40 8.94
CA SER A 2 -30.74 -8.94 8.99
C SER A 2 -29.58 -8.17 8.35
N MET A 3 -29.80 -6.90 8.00
CA MET A 3 -28.73 -6.04 7.50
C MET A 3 -27.60 -5.90 8.51
N ASP A 4 -27.92 -5.77 9.80
CA ASP A 4 -26.93 -5.64 10.87
C ASP A 4 -26.06 -6.89 11.02
N GLU A 5 -26.64 -8.08 10.84
CA GLU A 5 -25.89 -9.35 10.83
C GLU A 5 -24.91 -9.41 9.66
N ILE A 6 -25.33 -9.00 8.46
CA ILE A 6 -24.46 -8.95 7.28
C ILE A 6 -23.31 -7.97 7.53
N LEU A 7 -23.59 -6.77 8.03
CA LEU A 7 -22.58 -5.76 8.32
C LEU A 7 -21.58 -6.25 9.38
N ASN A 8 -22.04 -6.95 10.41
CA ASN A 8 -21.17 -7.52 11.45
C ASN A 8 -20.30 -8.67 10.94
N LEU A 9 -20.79 -9.46 9.98
CA LEU A 9 -19.94 -10.43 9.27
C LEU A 9 -18.90 -9.70 8.42
N LEU A 10 -19.29 -8.73 7.59
CA LEU A 10 -18.38 -8.01 6.70
C LEU A 10 -17.23 -7.31 7.45
N LYS A 11 -17.44 -6.86 8.69
CA LYS A 11 -16.37 -6.32 9.56
C LYS A 11 -15.21 -7.29 9.75
N GLN A 12 -15.43 -8.60 9.68
CA GLN A 12 -14.39 -9.61 9.84
C GLN A 12 -13.45 -9.68 8.64
N LEU A 13 -13.84 -9.17 7.47
CA LEU A 13 -12.88 -9.04 6.36
C LEU A 13 -11.71 -8.12 6.73
N GLY A 14 -11.89 -7.25 7.72
CA GLY A 14 -10.81 -6.47 8.30
C GLY A 14 -9.68 -7.31 8.87
N ASN A 15 -9.97 -8.53 9.34
CA ASN A 15 -8.97 -9.48 9.84
C ASN A 15 -7.96 -9.91 8.76
N LEU A 16 -8.31 -9.77 7.48
CA LEU A 16 -7.38 -10.00 6.37
C LEU A 16 -6.25 -8.98 6.34
N TYR A 17 -6.38 -7.82 7.01
CA TYR A 17 -5.31 -6.83 7.17
C TYR A 17 -4.38 -7.12 8.37
N ALA A 18 -4.88 -7.80 9.40
CA ALA A 18 -4.17 -7.95 10.67
C ALA A 18 -4.20 -9.39 11.18
N SER A 19 -3.04 -10.05 11.16
CA SER A 19 -2.84 -11.41 11.69
C SER A 19 -2.79 -11.50 13.23
N ASN A 20 -2.92 -10.38 13.94
CA ASN A 20 -2.64 -10.29 15.39
C ASN A 20 -3.88 -10.25 16.29
N PHE A 21 -5.10 -10.18 15.74
CA PHE A 21 -6.32 -10.22 16.54
C PHE A 21 -6.82 -11.67 16.63
N VAL A 22 -7.31 -12.05 17.82
CA VAL A 22 -7.85 -13.39 18.08
C VAL A 22 -9.03 -13.63 17.14
N MET A 23 -8.82 -14.45 16.11
CA MET A 23 -9.87 -14.85 15.18
C MET A 23 -10.88 -15.74 15.90
N GLU A 24 -12.16 -15.37 15.88
CA GLU A 24 -13.22 -16.33 16.20
C GLU A 24 -13.44 -17.25 14.99
N GLU A 25 -12.78 -18.41 14.95
CA GLU A 25 -12.81 -19.37 13.83
C GLU A 25 -14.20 -19.69 13.27
N ASN A 26 -15.26 -19.59 14.10
CA ASN A 26 -16.63 -19.86 13.66
C ASN A 26 -17.16 -18.81 12.69
N ARG A 27 -16.76 -17.54 12.84
CA ARG A 27 -17.35 -16.47 12.04
C ARG A 27 -16.67 -16.29 10.67
N ASP A 28 -15.40 -16.64 10.55
CA ASP A 28 -14.67 -16.67 9.27
C ASP A 28 -15.33 -17.64 8.26
N LYS A 29 -15.86 -18.77 8.76
CA LYS A 29 -16.62 -19.72 7.92
C LYS A 29 -17.97 -19.18 7.47
N GLU A 30 -18.64 -18.38 8.30
CA GLU A 30 -19.93 -17.78 7.95
C GLU A 30 -19.77 -16.72 6.86
N ILE A 31 -18.69 -15.92 6.93
CA ILE A 31 -18.43 -14.93 5.89
C ILE A 31 -17.98 -15.56 4.56
N ASP A 32 -17.15 -16.60 4.60
CA ASP A 32 -16.78 -17.36 3.38
C ASP A 32 -18.03 -17.93 2.68
N GLN A 33 -18.95 -18.53 3.45
CA GLN A 33 -20.21 -19.04 2.92
C GLN A 33 -21.10 -17.93 2.33
N LEU A 34 -21.16 -16.77 2.99
CA LEU A 34 -21.90 -15.61 2.52
C LEU A 34 -21.34 -15.11 1.18
N LEU A 35 -20.02 -14.92 1.09
CA LEU A 35 -19.35 -14.44 -0.12
C LEU A 35 -19.45 -15.45 -1.26
N THR A 36 -19.24 -16.74 -0.97
CA THR A 36 -19.42 -17.82 -1.95
C THR A 36 -20.82 -17.84 -2.51
N THR A 37 -21.84 -17.62 -1.67
CA THR A 37 -23.24 -17.54 -2.13
C THR A 37 -23.49 -16.29 -2.97
N TYR A 38 -22.97 -15.13 -2.56
CA TYR A 38 -23.15 -13.87 -3.28
C TYR A 38 -22.49 -13.87 -4.66
N TYR A 39 -21.29 -14.44 -4.76
CA TYR A 39 -20.53 -14.54 -6.01
C TYR A 39 -20.85 -15.79 -6.84
N ASN A 40 -21.81 -16.62 -6.41
CA ASN A 40 -22.19 -17.89 -7.07
C ASN A 40 -21.00 -18.85 -7.25
N GLY A 41 -20.12 -18.95 -6.26
CA GLY A 41 -18.95 -19.84 -6.28
C GLY A 41 -17.67 -19.11 -5.86
N PHE A 42 -16.60 -19.33 -6.61
CA PHE A 42 -15.29 -18.76 -6.31
C PHE A 42 -15.31 -17.23 -6.40
N TYR A 43 -14.70 -16.58 -5.41
CA TYR A 43 -14.49 -15.14 -5.38
C TYR A 43 -13.01 -14.81 -5.18
N ASP A 44 -12.61 -13.65 -5.67
CA ASP A 44 -11.25 -13.14 -5.55
C ASP A 44 -11.21 -12.14 -4.39
N VAL A 45 -10.51 -12.53 -3.30
CA VAL A 45 -10.37 -11.71 -2.09
C VAL A 45 -9.81 -10.34 -2.43
N THR A 46 -8.78 -10.25 -3.27
CA THR A 46 -8.23 -8.96 -3.73
C THR A 46 -9.31 -8.09 -4.36
N ASN A 47 -10.15 -8.61 -5.26
CA ASN A 47 -11.22 -7.83 -5.88
C ASN A 47 -12.32 -7.43 -4.90
N VAL A 48 -12.68 -8.30 -3.95
CA VAL A 48 -13.63 -7.99 -2.88
C VAL A 48 -13.11 -6.82 -2.05
N MET A 49 -11.89 -6.94 -1.54
CA MET A 49 -11.27 -5.90 -0.72
C MET A 49 -11.10 -4.60 -1.50
N LYS A 50 -10.72 -4.67 -2.78
CA LYS A 50 -10.62 -3.50 -3.67
C LYS A 50 -11.94 -2.74 -3.80
N ASN A 51 -13.05 -3.46 -3.94
CA ASN A 51 -14.39 -2.87 -4.09
C ASN A 51 -14.92 -2.30 -2.78
N LEU A 52 -14.54 -2.89 -1.65
CA LEU A 52 -14.90 -2.41 -0.31
C LEU A 52 -14.07 -1.19 0.13
N THR A 53 -12.89 -1.00 -0.45
CA THR A 53 -12.06 0.17 -0.15
C THR A 53 -12.64 1.46 -0.77
N PRO A 54 -12.68 2.58 -0.02
CA PRO A 54 -13.04 3.89 -0.55
C PRO A 54 -12.16 4.31 -1.74
N GLN A 55 -12.80 4.83 -2.79
CA GLN A 55 -12.09 5.26 -4.01
C GLN A 55 -11.40 6.60 -3.81
N CYS A 56 -10.22 6.80 -4.42
CA CYS A 56 -9.46 8.05 -4.28
C CYS A 56 -10.23 9.29 -4.74
N MET A 57 -11.07 9.16 -5.78
CA MET A 57 -11.84 10.28 -6.30
C MET A 57 -12.91 10.79 -5.33
N THR A 58 -13.37 9.95 -4.39
CA THR A 58 -14.37 10.34 -3.39
C THR A 58 -13.68 10.91 -2.15
N MET A 59 -12.54 10.34 -1.76
CA MET A 59 -11.78 10.79 -0.59
C MET A 59 -11.01 12.09 -0.83
N LEU A 60 -10.43 12.29 -2.03
CA LEU A 60 -9.57 13.43 -2.34
C LEU A 60 -10.40 14.58 -2.95
N LEU A 61 -10.76 15.57 -2.13
CA LEU A 61 -11.63 16.67 -2.53
C LEU A 61 -10.92 17.73 -3.37
N LYS A 62 -9.72 18.13 -2.96
CA LYS A 62 -8.93 19.17 -3.64
C LYS A 62 -7.45 18.83 -3.58
N CYS A 63 -6.77 18.99 -4.71
CA CYS A 63 -5.33 18.80 -4.80
C CYS A 63 -4.68 20.04 -5.40
N LYS A 64 -3.57 20.45 -4.81
CA LYS A 64 -2.73 21.54 -5.27
C LYS A 64 -1.29 21.05 -5.29
N LEU A 65 -0.62 21.27 -6.42
CA LEU A 65 0.76 20.89 -6.62
C LEU A 65 1.51 22.10 -7.18
N HIS A 66 2.62 22.46 -6.55
CA HIS A 66 3.46 23.59 -6.94
C HIS A 66 2.64 24.89 -7.09
N GLY A 67 1.81 25.21 -6.10
CA GLY A 67 0.99 26.43 -6.13
C GLY A 67 -0.27 26.32 -7.00
N THR A 68 -0.40 25.29 -7.84
CA THR A 68 -1.48 25.18 -8.84
C THR A 68 -2.49 24.11 -8.46
N TYR A 69 -3.79 24.45 -8.49
CA TYR A 69 -4.84 23.44 -8.34
C TYR A 69 -4.84 22.49 -9.54
N ARG A 70 -4.89 21.19 -9.24
CA ARG A 70 -4.85 20.09 -10.21
C ARG A 70 -5.95 19.10 -9.89
N ASN A 71 -6.37 18.33 -10.89
CA ASN A 71 -7.34 17.28 -10.66
C ASN A 71 -6.68 16.13 -9.86
N CYS A 72 -7.23 15.80 -8.69
CA CYS A 72 -6.71 14.72 -7.85
C CYS A 72 -6.61 13.38 -8.58
N SER A 73 -7.59 13.06 -9.43
CA SER A 73 -7.62 11.82 -10.21
C SER A 73 -6.50 11.71 -11.26
N THR A 74 -5.82 12.83 -11.56
CA THR A 74 -4.64 12.84 -12.45
C THR A 74 -3.31 12.78 -11.69
N LEU A 75 -3.34 13.10 -10.40
CA LEU A 75 -2.14 13.12 -9.55
C LEU A 75 -1.99 11.83 -8.74
N PHE A 76 -3.11 11.22 -8.35
CA PHE A 76 -3.15 10.05 -7.49
C PHE A 76 -3.62 8.82 -8.24
N GLU A 77 -3.00 7.70 -7.92
CA GLU A 77 -3.37 6.38 -8.40
C GLU A 77 -3.85 5.51 -7.25
N PHE A 78 -4.89 4.72 -7.51
CA PHE A 78 -5.39 3.73 -6.56
C PHE A 78 -4.56 2.44 -6.69
N ARG A 79 -3.68 2.21 -5.74
CA ARG A 79 -2.68 1.13 -5.79
C ARG A 79 -2.65 0.36 -4.47
N LYS A 80 -2.20 -0.88 -4.53
CA LYS A 80 -2.05 -1.73 -3.36
C LYS A 80 -0.75 -1.39 -2.65
N THR A 81 -0.81 -1.47 -1.33
CA THR A 81 0.27 -1.26 -0.38
C THR A 81 0.13 -2.31 0.72
N GLN A 82 1.02 -2.29 1.70
CA GLN A 82 0.92 -3.14 2.88
C GLN A 82 -0.40 -2.97 3.67
N ASP A 83 -1.03 -1.80 3.61
CA ASP A 83 -2.29 -1.49 4.32
C ASP A 83 -3.52 -1.67 3.41
N GLY A 84 -3.35 -2.39 2.29
CA GLY A 84 -4.38 -2.58 1.27
C GLY A 84 -4.32 -1.56 0.15
N PHE A 85 -5.48 -1.25 -0.41
CA PHE A 85 -5.59 -0.27 -1.48
C PHE A 85 -5.56 1.15 -0.92
N CYS A 86 -4.62 1.95 -1.40
CA CYS A 86 -4.39 3.32 -0.97
C CYS A 86 -4.26 4.26 -2.17
N CYS A 87 -4.39 5.55 -1.89
CA CYS A 87 -4.16 6.61 -2.87
C CYS A 87 -2.69 7.02 -2.86
N THR A 88 -1.98 6.66 -3.92
CA THR A 88 -0.54 6.89 -4.04
C THR A 88 -0.26 8.07 -4.96
N PHE A 89 0.68 8.93 -4.58
CA PHE A 89 1.16 10.05 -5.38
C PHE A 89 2.61 9.80 -5.77
N ASN A 90 2.94 10.08 -7.04
CA ASN A 90 4.33 10.08 -7.53
C ASN A 90 5.06 8.72 -7.35
N TYR A 91 4.34 7.60 -7.40
CA TYR A 91 4.89 6.26 -7.18
C TYR A 91 5.29 5.61 -8.51
N ILE A 92 6.58 5.28 -8.70
CA ILE A 92 7.16 4.97 -10.02
C ILE A 92 7.09 3.49 -10.39
N ARG A 93 6.84 2.61 -9.41
CA ARG A 93 6.91 1.16 -9.59
C ARG A 93 5.81 0.63 -10.50
N GLU A 94 6.01 -0.55 -11.07
CA GLU A 94 4.99 -1.27 -11.84
C GLU A 94 3.74 -1.54 -10.98
N SER A 95 2.57 -1.57 -11.64
CA SER A 95 1.31 -1.93 -10.97
C SER A 95 1.26 -3.45 -10.80
N ASP A 96 1.99 -3.96 -9.81
CA ASP A 96 1.94 -5.39 -9.44
C ASP A 96 0.54 -5.80 -8.92
N ASP A 97 -0.38 -4.83 -8.78
CA ASP A 97 -1.71 -4.91 -8.17
C ASP A 97 -2.85 -5.20 -9.15
N ILE A 98 -2.59 -5.14 -10.45
CA ILE A 98 -3.61 -5.26 -11.49
C ILE A 98 -3.29 -6.48 -12.37
N PRO A 99 -4.14 -7.52 -12.38
CA PRO A 99 -4.00 -8.62 -13.32
C PRO A 99 -4.45 -8.12 -14.69
N THR A 100 -3.54 -7.54 -15.47
CA THR A 100 -3.80 -7.31 -16.89
C THR A 100 -2.87 -8.15 -17.74
N LEU A 101 -3.52 -9.06 -18.45
CA LEU A 101 -3.11 -9.77 -19.65
C LEU A 101 -2.57 -8.76 -20.70
N ASN A 102 -1.33 -8.30 -20.53
CA ASN A 102 -0.43 -7.72 -21.53
C ASN A 102 0.65 -6.90 -20.81
N ASP A 103 1.79 -7.53 -20.54
CA ASP A 103 3.10 -6.89 -20.31
C ASP A 103 3.61 -6.14 -21.58
N MET A 104 2.71 -5.50 -22.32
CA MET A 104 2.97 -4.86 -23.61
C MET A 104 2.69 -3.36 -23.60
N PHE A 105 1.96 -2.85 -22.59
CA PHE A 105 1.86 -1.42 -22.37
C PHE A 105 3.01 -1.00 -21.47
N LYS A 106 4.14 -0.71 -22.13
CA LYS A 106 5.17 0.23 -21.67
C LYS A 106 4.59 1.13 -20.61
N ALA A 107 5.11 1.07 -19.39
CA ALA A 107 4.99 2.16 -18.45
C ALA A 107 5.25 3.43 -19.26
N ASN A 108 4.21 4.22 -19.53
CA ASN A 108 4.41 5.60 -19.91
C ASN A 108 5.24 6.12 -18.75
N MET A 109 6.54 6.34 -19.01
CA MET A 109 7.52 6.80 -18.04
C MET A 109 6.85 7.83 -17.16
N SER A 110 6.41 7.41 -15.97
CA SER A 110 5.56 8.25 -15.14
C SER A 110 6.43 9.44 -14.79
N TYR A 111 6.08 10.62 -15.33
CA TYR A 111 6.89 11.81 -15.13
C TYR A 111 6.85 12.10 -13.63
N THR A 112 7.96 11.81 -12.96
CA THR A 112 8.06 12.06 -11.54
C THR A 112 7.90 13.55 -11.31
N HIS A 113 6.95 13.93 -10.46
CA HIS A 113 6.85 15.30 -9.99
C HIS A 113 8.06 15.60 -9.10
N LYS A 114 8.83 16.61 -9.48
CA LYS A 114 9.98 17.10 -8.72
C LYS A 114 9.65 18.47 -8.19
N VAL A 115 10.00 18.69 -6.94
CA VAL A 115 9.93 20.01 -6.31
C VAL A 115 11.15 20.81 -6.76
N GLU A 116 10.94 21.99 -7.34
CA GLU A 116 12.01 22.90 -7.77
C GLU A 116 12.36 23.92 -6.68
N ASP A 117 11.35 24.35 -5.91
CA ASP A 117 11.48 25.37 -4.87
C ASP A 117 10.95 24.88 -3.52
N LEU A 118 11.59 25.33 -2.44
CA LEU A 118 11.17 25.00 -1.07
C LEU A 118 10.03 25.91 -0.61
N GLY A 119 9.11 25.35 0.17
CA GLY A 119 8.04 26.10 0.84
C GLY A 119 6.69 25.39 0.76
N ILE A 120 5.78 25.75 1.68
CA ILE A 120 4.46 25.12 1.82
C ILE A 120 3.60 25.25 0.56
N GLU A 121 3.77 26.33 -0.19
CA GLU A 121 3.03 26.59 -1.43
C GLU A 121 3.58 25.81 -2.62
N HIS A 122 4.85 25.38 -2.57
CA HIS A 122 5.56 24.72 -3.67
C HIS A 122 5.55 23.19 -3.55
N GLY A 123 4.96 22.65 -2.48
CA GLY A 123 4.78 21.21 -2.28
C GLY A 123 3.46 20.66 -2.84
N LEU A 124 2.99 19.59 -2.19
CA LEU A 124 1.70 18.96 -2.40
C LEU A 124 0.76 19.34 -1.26
N THR A 125 -0.42 19.87 -1.59
CA THR A 125 -1.51 20.12 -0.63
C THR A 125 -2.73 19.32 -1.04
N VAL A 126 -3.31 18.62 -0.08
CA VAL A 126 -4.48 17.76 -0.30
C VAL A 126 -5.52 18.08 0.75
N VAL A 127 -6.76 18.29 0.30
CA VAL A 127 -7.94 18.32 1.16
C VAL A 127 -8.69 17.02 0.95
N LEU A 128 -8.98 16.33 2.04
CA LEU A 128 -9.57 15.00 2.03
C LEU A 128 -10.86 14.95 2.85
N ASP A 129 -11.71 13.98 2.54
CA ASP A 129 -12.89 13.60 3.31
C ASP A 129 -12.66 12.19 3.89
N PRO A 130 -12.52 12.04 5.22
CA PRO A 130 -12.19 10.76 5.83
C PRO A 130 -13.38 9.80 5.99
N PHE A 131 -14.60 10.16 5.59
CA PHE A 131 -15.79 9.31 5.71
C PHE A 131 -15.98 8.69 7.11
N LEU A 132 -16.03 9.54 8.14
CA LEU A 132 -16.07 9.08 9.55
C LEU A 132 -17.27 8.19 9.88
N ASP A 133 -18.37 8.32 9.12
CA ASP A 133 -19.59 7.52 9.29
C ASP A 133 -19.47 6.11 8.67
N ASP A 134 -18.49 5.87 7.79
CA ASP A 134 -18.25 4.60 7.08
C ASP A 134 -16.95 3.92 7.54
N TYR A 135 -16.59 4.11 8.81
CA TYR A 135 -15.38 3.53 9.40
C TYR A 135 -15.67 2.14 9.97
N PHE A 136 -15.60 1.13 9.12
CA PHE A 136 -15.99 -0.26 9.47
C PHE A 136 -14.97 -1.03 10.31
N TYR A 137 -13.67 -0.87 10.06
CA TYR A 137 -12.60 -1.63 10.72
C TYR A 137 -11.36 -0.76 11.02
N PRO A 138 -10.95 -0.61 12.29
CA PRO A 138 -9.72 0.09 12.64
C PRO A 138 -8.48 -0.79 12.45
N ILE A 139 -7.67 -0.49 11.43
CA ILE A 139 -6.34 -1.12 11.27
C ILE A 139 -5.43 -0.76 12.46
N MET A 140 -5.56 0.46 13.00
CA MET A 140 -4.89 0.90 14.22
C MET A 140 -5.91 1.42 15.25
N PRO A 141 -6.40 0.57 16.17
CA PRO A 141 -7.28 1.02 17.24
C PRO A 141 -6.48 1.83 18.27
N VAL A 142 -6.62 3.16 18.24
CA VAL A 142 -6.05 4.03 19.28
C VAL A 142 -7.07 4.14 20.42
N GLU A 143 -6.86 3.37 21.48
CA GLU A 143 -7.69 3.43 22.69
C GLU A 143 -7.18 4.53 23.64
N GLY A 144 -7.98 5.59 23.82
CA GLY A 144 -7.71 6.65 24.79
C GLY A 144 -8.48 6.48 26.11
N TRP A 145 -7.95 7.01 27.22
CA TRP A 145 -8.58 6.94 28.55
C TRP A 145 -9.97 7.62 28.64
N LYS A 146 -10.26 8.53 27.71
CA LYS A 146 -11.61 9.01 27.43
C LYS A 146 -12.09 8.27 26.20
N ALA A 147 -13.23 7.59 26.29
CA ALA A 147 -13.87 6.77 25.26
C ALA A 147 -14.35 7.53 24.01
N ASN A 148 -13.60 8.53 23.56
CA ASN A 148 -13.75 9.11 22.24
C ASN A 148 -12.75 8.39 21.33
N LEU A 149 -13.25 7.53 20.44
CA LEU A 149 -12.47 7.09 19.28
C LEU A 149 -12.02 8.35 18.54
N TYR A 150 -10.72 8.58 18.47
CA TYR A 150 -10.17 9.58 17.56
C TYR A 150 -9.93 8.88 16.23
N TYR A 151 -10.68 9.28 15.21
CA TYR A 151 -10.37 8.88 13.84
C TYR A 151 -9.06 9.51 13.41
N ILE A 152 -8.20 8.72 12.76
CA ILE A 152 -6.87 9.14 12.35
C ILE A 152 -6.66 8.67 10.92
N LEU A 153 -6.09 9.56 10.10
CA LEU A 153 -5.61 9.22 8.76
C LEU A 153 -4.12 8.95 8.82
N GLN A 154 -3.72 7.80 8.31
CA GLN A 154 -2.32 7.43 8.17
C GLN A 154 -1.82 7.91 6.81
N ILE A 155 -0.74 8.68 6.81
CA ILE A 155 -0.04 9.15 5.62
C ILE A 155 1.34 8.51 5.63
N ILE A 156 1.66 7.81 4.55
CA ILE A 156 2.93 7.10 4.39
C ILE A 156 3.78 7.85 3.38
N VAL A 157 4.96 8.30 3.82
CA VAL A 157 5.97 8.96 2.98
C VAL A 157 7.14 8.02 2.79
N PHE A 158 7.49 7.74 1.54
CA PHE A 158 8.52 6.77 1.17
C PHE A 158 9.18 7.18 -0.15
N ASN A 159 10.33 6.55 -0.46
CA ASN A 159 11.01 6.78 -1.72
C ASN A 159 10.14 6.23 -2.88
N PRO A 160 9.93 7.00 -3.96
CA PRO A 160 9.08 6.56 -5.07
C PRO A 160 9.55 5.29 -5.79
N THR A 161 10.79 4.86 -5.57
CA THR A 161 11.32 3.58 -6.08
C THR A 161 11.17 2.41 -5.11
N ASP A 162 10.88 2.65 -3.84
CA ASP A 162 10.73 1.61 -2.82
C ASP A 162 9.30 1.07 -2.81
N TYR A 163 9.14 -0.20 -2.48
CA TYR A 163 7.83 -0.70 -2.08
C TYR A 163 7.48 -0.13 -0.69
N ALA A 164 6.24 0.35 -0.53
CA ALA A 164 5.76 0.96 0.72
C ALA A 164 5.49 -0.12 1.79
N ASP A 165 6.57 -0.60 2.42
CA ASP A 165 6.55 -1.54 3.55
C ASP A 165 7.22 -0.91 4.78
N VAL A 166 6.47 -0.71 5.87
CA VAL A 166 6.94 -0.13 7.13
C VAL A 166 8.05 -0.97 7.75
N SER A 167 8.01 -2.28 7.57
CA SER A 167 9.01 -3.17 8.16
C SER A 167 10.38 -3.06 7.49
N SER A 168 10.44 -2.49 6.28
CA SER A 168 11.70 -2.20 5.61
C SER A 168 12.48 -1.05 6.28
N GLY A 169 11.80 -0.23 7.10
CA GLY A 169 12.37 0.98 7.69
C GLY A 169 12.56 2.14 6.71
N GLY A 170 12.17 1.99 5.44
CA GLY A 170 12.22 3.05 4.42
C GLY A 170 10.99 3.95 4.36
N VAL A 171 10.06 3.78 5.31
CA VAL A 171 8.76 4.46 5.36
C VAL A 171 8.69 5.37 6.59
N THR A 172 8.20 6.58 6.39
CA THR A 172 7.81 7.49 7.47
C THR A 172 6.29 7.54 7.55
N GLU A 173 5.74 7.23 8.73
CA GLU A 173 4.31 7.28 9.00
C GLU A 173 3.94 8.58 9.72
N VAL A 174 2.92 9.27 9.21
CA VAL A 174 2.36 10.48 9.80
C VAL A 174 0.89 10.25 10.07
N LEU A 175 0.46 10.60 11.28
CA LEU A 175 -0.92 10.51 11.72
C LEU A 175 -1.57 11.90 11.65
N ALA A 176 -2.55 12.06 10.76
CA ALA A 176 -3.30 13.29 10.58
C ALA A 176 -4.70 13.17 11.20
N MET A 177 -5.08 14.16 12.01
CA MET A 177 -6.41 14.20 12.63
C MET A 177 -7.42 14.91 11.70
N PRO A 178 -8.66 14.42 11.59
CA PRO A 178 -9.73 15.14 10.92
C PRO A 178 -9.93 16.53 11.51
N LEU A 179 -10.45 17.46 10.71
CA LEU A 179 -10.71 18.85 11.09
C LEU A 179 -9.45 19.64 11.50
N THR A 180 -8.26 19.14 11.16
CA THR A 180 -6.99 19.82 11.38
C THR A 180 -6.19 19.94 10.08
N GLU A 181 -5.29 20.91 10.03
CA GLU A 181 -4.29 21.03 8.97
C GLU A 181 -2.96 20.46 9.49
N THR A 182 -2.43 19.45 8.82
CA THR A 182 -1.18 18.79 9.18
C THR A 182 -0.10 19.14 8.16
N TYR A 183 1.00 19.71 8.64
CA TYR A 183 2.16 20.06 7.82
C TYR A 183 3.22 18.97 7.93
N ILE A 184 3.66 18.43 6.79
CA ILE A 184 4.69 17.39 6.72
C ILE A 184 5.91 17.98 6.03
N ASP A 185 7.00 18.12 6.79
CA ASP A 185 8.29 18.52 6.24
C ASP A 185 9.04 17.29 5.74
N VAL A 186 9.52 17.35 4.49
CA VAL A 186 10.21 16.23 3.82
C VAL A 186 11.65 16.63 3.56
N THR A 187 12.56 16.04 4.32
CA THR A 187 14.01 16.24 4.14
C THR A 187 14.63 15.05 3.41
N ALA A 188 15.17 15.29 2.22
CA ALA A 188 15.88 14.27 1.45
C ALA A 188 17.33 14.15 1.91
N THR A 189 17.78 12.94 2.24
CA THR A 189 19.18 12.63 2.49
C THR A 189 19.68 11.64 1.43
N SER A 190 20.91 11.84 0.94
CA SER A 190 21.50 10.95 -0.06
C SER A 190 22.97 10.71 0.26
N PHE A 191 23.38 9.46 0.06
CA PHE A 191 24.76 9.01 0.25
C PHE A 191 25.20 8.33 -1.05
N PHE A 192 26.32 8.77 -1.62
CA PHE A 192 26.85 8.21 -2.84
C PHE A 192 28.19 7.55 -2.58
N SER A 193 28.36 6.35 -3.12
CA SER A 193 29.64 5.63 -3.09
C SER A 193 30.43 5.87 -4.37
N THR A 194 31.75 5.62 -4.33
CA THR A 194 32.59 5.69 -5.54
C THR A 194 32.32 4.51 -6.47
N ASN A 195 32.50 4.70 -7.78
CA ASN A 195 32.24 3.66 -8.80
C ASN A 195 33.10 2.40 -8.65
N ILE A 196 34.21 2.47 -7.92
CA ILE A 196 35.13 1.34 -7.69
C ILE A 196 34.41 0.20 -6.95
N ILE A 197 33.36 0.51 -6.17
CA ILE A 197 32.61 -0.50 -5.42
C ILE A 197 31.99 -1.58 -6.32
N LYS A 198 31.73 -1.27 -7.61
CA LYS A 198 31.21 -2.21 -8.61
C LYS A 198 32.17 -3.38 -8.92
N ASN A 199 33.46 -3.20 -8.68
CA ASN A 199 34.46 -4.24 -8.94
C ASN A 199 34.58 -5.25 -7.79
N PHE A 200 33.97 -4.98 -6.63
CA PHE A 200 34.01 -5.90 -5.50
C PHE A 200 32.89 -6.94 -5.60
N PRO A 201 33.16 -8.21 -5.24
CA PRO A 201 32.14 -9.25 -5.27
C PRO A 201 30.99 -8.91 -4.29
N VAL A 202 29.76 -9.31 -4.65
CA VAL A 202 28.52 -9.07 -3.88
C VAL A 202 28.72 -9.35 -2.38
N ASN A 203 29.30 -10.50 -2.04
CA ASN A 203 29.50 -10.95 -0.65
C ASN A 203 30.41 -10.04 0.19
N GLN A 204 31.26 -9.21 -0.42
CA GLN A 204 32.10 -8.26 0.32
C GLN A 204 31.42 -6.91 0.53
N ARG A 205 30.52 -6.53 -0.38
CA ARG A 205 29.82 -5.23 -0.33
C ARG A 205 28.42 -5.31 0.27
N ASN A 206 27.83 -6.50 0.37
CA ASN A 206 26.49 -6.77 0.90
C ASN A 206 25.37 -5.92 0.27
N CYS A 207 25.59 -5.45 -0.95
CA CYS A 207 24.62 -4.77 -1.80
C CYS A 207 24.60 -5.45 -3.15
N ILE A 208 23.49 -5.33 -3.88
CA ILE A 208 23.29 -5.94 -5.20
C ILE A 208 22.95 -4.82 -6.19
N PHE A 209 23.60 -4.79 -7.34
CA PHE A 209 23.22 -3.90 -8.44
C PHE A 209 22.15 -4.54 -9.31
N SER A 210 21.33 -3.73 -9.97
CA SER A 210 20.22 -4.20 -10.81
C SER A 210 20.67 -5.18 -11.90
N GLU A 211 21.89 -5.03 -12.42
CA GLU A 211 22.44 -5.89 -13.48
C GLU A 211 22.92 -7.28 -12.98
N GLU A 212 23.09 -7.45 -11.67
CA GLU A 212 23.59 -8.69 -11.05
C GLU A 212 22.47 -9.58 -10.50
N ILE A 213 21.24 -9.07 -10.53
CA ILE A 213 20.05 -9.84 -10.20
C ILE A 213 19.80 -10.79 -11.37
N HIS A 214 19.67 -12.08 -11.13
CA HIS A 214 19.45 -13.08 -12.20
C HIS A 214 18.11 -13.80 -12.12
N ASN A 215 17.21 -13.36 -11.24
CA ASN A 215 15.89 -13.95 -11.10
C ASN A 215 14.93 -13.39 -12.16
N GLU A 216 14.17 -14.27 -12.81
CA GLU A 216 13.25 -13.93 -13.91
C GLU A 216 12.23 -12.82 -13.54
N HIS A 217 11.83 -12.73 -12.27
CA HIS A 217 10.84 -11.77 -11.78
C HIS A 217 11.38 -10.38 -11.42
N THR A 218 12.70 -10.25 -11.25
CA THR A 218 13.36 -9.00 -10.81
C THR A 218 14.47 -8.55 -11.76
N PHE A 219 14.80 -9.33 -12.78
CA PHE A 219 15.80 -8.98 -13.79
C PHE A 219 15.42 -7.70 -14.55
N GLY A 220 16.30 -6.70 -14.54
CA GLY A 220 16.09 -5.42 -15.23
C GLY A 220 15.08 -4.48 -14.56
N LYS A 221 14.54 -4.84 -13.38
CA LYS A 221 13.65 -3.98 -12.58
C LYS A 221 14.43 -3.18 -11.54
N ILE A 222 13.81 -2.11 -11.05
CA ILE A 222 14.35 -1.35 -9.92
C ILE A 222 14.27 -2.24 -8.67
N TYR A 223 15.40 -2.46 -8.02
CA TYR A 223 15.51 -3.29 -6.83
C TYR A 223 16.13 -2.49 -5.69
N THR A 224 15.44 -2.47 -4.57
CA THR A 224 15.84 -1.71 -3.39
C THR A 224 15.88 -2.60 -2.16
N TYR A 225 16.35 -2.06 -1.04
CA TYR A 225 16.36 -2.82 0.21
C TYR A 225 14.96 -3.25 0.64
N SER A 226 13.94 -2.40 0.41
CA SER A 226 12.54 -2.74 0.69
C SER A 226 12.08 -3.98 -0.10
N ASP A 227 12.48 -4.09 -1.36
CA ASP A 227 12.20 -5.29 -2.16
C ASP A 227 12.76 -6.56 -1.54
N CYS A 228 13.99 -6.50 -1.03
CA CYS A 228 14.63 -7.64 -0.38
C CYS A 228 13.83 -8.14 0.83
N ILE A 229 13.35 -7.21 1.66
CA ILE A 229 12.56 -7.54 2.85
C ILE A 229 11.19 -8.12 2.44
N VAL A 230 10.53 -7.53 1.45
CA VAL A 230 9.24 -8.01 0.94
C VAL A 230 9.37 -9.39 0.30
N ASP A 231 10.40 -9.62 -0.52
CA ASP A 231 10.64 -10.90 -1.18
C ASP A 231 10.97 -11.99 -0.14
N CYS A 232 11.70 -11.65 0.91
CA CYS A 232 11.97 -12.54 2.04
C CYS A 232 10.66 -12.96 2.75
N LYS A 233 9.77 -12.00 3.04
CA LYS A 233 8.45 -12.29 3.60
C LYS A 233 7.62 -13.18 2.71
N ILE A 234 7.58 -12.91 1.41
CA ILE A 234 6.83 -13.71 0.43
C ILE A 234 7.35 -15.14 0.43
N HIS A 235 8.67 -15.31 0.37
CA HIS A 235 9.31 -16.63 0.42
C HIS A 235 8.91 -17.40 1.68
N ASP A 236 8.93 -16.76 2.84
CA ASP A 236 8.57 -17.41 4.11
C ASP A 236 7.08 -17.74 4.19
N MET A 237 6.20 -16.84 3.72
CA MET A 237 4.75 -17.08 3.63
C MET A 237 4.43 -18.25 2.71
N GLN A 238 5.06 -18.31 1.53
CA GLN A 238 4.90 -19.43 0.61
C GLN A 238 5.41 -20.74 1.19
N LYS A 239 6.57 -20.73 1.84
CA LYS A 239 7.15 -21.94 2.43
C LYS A 239 6.34 -22.49 3.61
N LEU A 240 5.71 -21.62 4.40
CA LEU A 240 4.97 -22.00 5.61
C LEU A 240 3.49 -22.28 5.31
N CYS A 241 2.86 -21.47 4.45
CA CYS A 241 1.42 -21.46 4.23
C CYS A 241 1.00 -21.82 2.79
N ASN A 242 1.94 -21.94 1.85
CA ASN A 242 1.69 -22.13 0.40
C ASN A 242 0.82 -21.03 -0.24
N CYS A 243 0.73 -19.86 0.38
CA CYS A 243 -0.06 -18.75 -0.13
C CYS A 243 0.45 -17.42 0.45
N ARG A 244 0.11 -16.31 -0.21
CA ARG A 244 0.36 -14.95 0.30
C ARG A 244 -0.96 -14.19 0.57
N PRO A 245 -0.99 -13.29 1.58
CA PRO A 245 -2.11 -12.37 1.76
C PRO A 245 -2.35 -11.46 0.56
N PHE A 246 -3.58 -11.00 0.39
CA PHE A 246 -4.00 -10.20 -0.77
C PHE A 246 -3.23 -8.89 -0.91
N PHE A 247 -2.85 -8.23 0.20
CA PHE A 247 -2.15 -6.93 0.20
C PHE A 247 -0.66 -7.05 -0.20
N ILE A 248 -0.08 -8.25 -0.13
CA ILE A 248 1.31 -8.51 -0.53
C ILE A 248 1.44 -8.53 -2.07
N PRO A 249 2.54 -8.01 -2.66
CA PRO A 249 2.69 -7.99 -4.12
C PRO A 249 2.81 -9.40 -4.69
N ARG A 250 2.46 -9.56 -5.98
CA ARG A 250 2.32 -10.89 -6.58
C ARG A 250 3.62 -11.67 -6.67
N ARG A 251 4.66 -11.08 -7.27
CA ARG A 251 5.96 -11.76 -7.51
C ARG A 251 5.88 -13.16 -8.14
N GLY A 252 4.79 -13.48 -8.84
CA GLY A 252 4.57 -14.80 -9.46
C GLY A 252 3.97 -15.86 -8.53
N GLU A 253 3.69 -15.54 -7.27
CA GLU A 253 3.24 -16.52 -6.27
C GLU A 253 1.70 -16.66 -6.22
N GLU A 254 1.17 -17.62 -5.47
CA GLU A 254 -0.28 -17.81 -5.29
C GLU A 254 -0.84 -17.04 -4.08
N GLU A 255 -2.06 -16.53 -4.21
CA GLU A 255 -2.80 -15.81 -3.15
C GLU A 255 -3.56 -16.77 -2.25
N CYS A 256 -3.69 -16.43 -0.96
CA CYS A 256 -4.51 -17.18 -0.01
C CYS A 256 -5.99 -17.07 -0.39
N GLN A 257 -6.67 -18.22 -0.41
CA GLN A 257 -8.12 -18.31 -0.59
C GLN A 257 -8.82 -18.18 0.75
#